data_AF-A0A928I043-F1
#
_entry.id   AF-A0A928I043-F1
#
_cell.length_a   1.000
_cell.length_b   1.000
_cell.length_c   1.000
_cell.angle_alpha   90.00
_cell.angle_beta   90.00
_cell.angle_gamma   90.00
#
_symmetry.space_group_name_H-M   'P 1'
#
loop_
_entity.id
_entity.type
_entity.pdbx_description
1 polymer ?
#
loop_
_entity_poly.entity_id
_entity_poly.type
_entity_poly.pdbx_seq_one_letter_code
_entity_poly.pdbx_strand_id
1 'polypeptide(L)'
;MRNTNKKGFTIVELVVVVAVIAILAAVLIPTFSGVIKKANLTADQAAVKQMNEALAQDEAINGKPANAIKAMEVLAKAGYNGDGLVPVTADHAFWWNPTYNIVVLANVKDGAWELVYPTKYAGAGDDLASNSGCTDLAFASSDEEDVKAALDVVEKINAGETSVEVTTAADVKAIANASKFMGESFNGVTITLDANVTVDEPIQFNKFSGTLDGNGNTITTPGLGLVHSGEDANGYLYTKYFEKDITKSKTGYGFINYLGEGAVIKDLTINYDGNLPEVKPDNKYTYFGGVVGVLDGGTVSNCTVTGKINQYNRVGGIVGAAFNGTIENCTVSAEIYSNVSTSGGGNYDCVGGIVAYCGDSELEKGSLTIKNCTFSGKLNGADKPYSSAALISYIDANMDIVIENCNVSTDNVVAGDNSNYRNKVLNIGNNKYGNVSITVKNTMIDGEKATTADFKIGSTSAKTGTVEVTVE
;
A
#
# COMPACT_ATOMS: atom_id res chain seq x y z
N MET A 1 59.49 -46.03 31.72
CA MET A 1 58.22 -45.43 31.25
C MET A 1 57.92 -44.22 32.13
N ARG A 2 57.84 -43.01 31.56
CA ARG A 2 57.46 -41.78 32.29
C ARG A 2 55.94 -41.64 32.21
N ASN A 3 55.23 -41.80 33.33
CA ASN A 3 53.81 -41.47 33.41
C ASN A 3 53.66 -39.94 33.40
N THR A 4 53.23 -39.38 32.28
CA THR A 4 52.75 -38.00 32.23
C THR A 4 51.35 -37.97 32.82
N ASN A 5 51.22 -37.46 34.06
CA ASN A 5 49.93 -37.16 34.67
C ASN A 5 49.21 -36.11 33.80
N LYS A 6 48.33 -36.55 32.90
CA LYS A 6 47.36 -35.68 32.25
C LYS A 6 46.33 -35.28 33.31
N LYS A 7 46.55 -34.13 33.96
CA LYS A 7 45.57 -33.51 34.83
C LYS A 7 44.36 -33.11 33.97
N GLY A 8 43.33 -33.96 33.97
CA GLY A 8 42.03 -33.61 33.39
C GLY A 8 41.31 -32.62 34.30
N PHE A 9 40.60 -31.67 33.71
CA PHE A 9 39.68 -30.80 34.45
C PHE A 9 38.67 -31.65 35.21
N THR A 10 38.45 -31.33 36.47
CA THR A 10 37.38 -31.94 37.26
C THR A 10 36.03 -31.43 36.78
N ILE A 11 34.99 -32.26 36.91
CA ILE A 11 33.61 -31.86 36.59
C ILE A 11 33.21 -30.62 37.39
N VAL A 12 33.70 -30.50 38.64
CA VAL A 12 33.46 -29.35 39.51
C VAL A 12 34.02 -28.06 38.92
N GLU A 13 35.26 -28.06 38.43
CA GLU A 13 35.86 -26.89 37.78
C GLU A 13 35.08 -26.48 36.53
N LEU A 14 34.63 -27.44 35.72
CA LEU A 14 33.83 -27.16 34.52
C LEU A 14 32.48 -26.53 34.88
N VAL A 15 31.79 -27.05 35.90
CA VAL A 15 30.50 -26.50 36.35
C VAL A 15 30.66 -25.08 36.89
N VAL A 16 31.73 -24.80 37.65
CA VAL A 16 32.02 -23.44 38.14
C VAL A 16 32.29 -22.49 36.98
N VAL A 17 33.03 -22.91 35.95
CA VAL A 17 33.31 -22.09 34.77
C VAL A 17 32.04 -21.73 34.01
N VAL A 18 31.17 -22.72 33.74
CA VAL A 18 29.88 -22.46 33.06
C VAL A 18 28.99 -21.56 33.90
N ALA A 19 28.96 -21.74 35.23
CA ALA A 19 28.20 -20.88 36.14
C ALA A 19 28.70 -19.42 36.12
N VAL A 20 30.02 -19.20 36.13
CA VAL A 20 30.59 -17.86 36.03
C VAL A 20 30.31 -17.23 34.67
N ILE A 21 30.45 -17.97 33.56
CA ILE A 21 30.11 -17.47 32.22
C ILE A 21 28.62 -17.09 32.13
N ALA A 22 27.73 -17.89 32.73
CA ALA A 22 26.29 -17.59 32.76
C ALA A 22 25.98 -16.29 33.54
N ILE A 23 26.61 -16.09 34.69
CA ILE A 23 26.47 -14.85 35.48
C ILE A 23 27.02 -13.65 34.71
N LEU A 24 28.20 -13.79 34.11
CA LEU A 24 28.80 -12.73 33.30
C LEU A 24 27.89 -12.38 32.12
N ALA A 25 27.46 -13.38 31.33
CA ALA A 25 26.58 -13.18 30.19
C ALA A 25 25.25 -12.49 30.56
N ALA A 26 24.66 -12.85 31.72
CA ALA A 26 23.42 -12.25 32.21
C ALA A 26 23.54 -10.73 32.46
N VAL A 27 24.70 -10.24 32.87
CA VAL A 27 24.96 -8.80 33.05
C VAL A 27 25.48 -8.17 31.75
N LEU A 28 26.26 -8.90 30.96
CA LEU A 28 26.94 -8.39 29.79
C LEU A 28 25.96 -8.06 28.64
N ILE A 29 25.03 -8.97 28.35
CA ILE A 29 24.08 -8.82 27.23
C ILE A 29 23.21 -7.54 27.36
N PRO A 30 22.53 -7.26 28.49
CA PRO A 30 21.76 -6.03 28.62
C PRO A 30 22.65 -4.78 28.60
N THR A 31 23.86 -4.86 29.16
CA THR A 31 24.81 -3.74 29.17
C THR A 31 25.28 -3.37 27.77
N PHE A 32 25.79 -4.34 27.00
CA PHE A 32 26.25 -4.10 25.63
C PHE A 32 25.09 -3.68 24.71
N SER A 33 23.91 -4.29 24.87
CA SER A 33 22.71 -3.87 24.13
C SER A 33 22.34 -2.41 24.40
N GLY A 34 22.42 -1.96 25.66
CA GLY A 34 22.17 -0.56 26.03
C GLY A 34 23.22 0.40 25.47
N VAL A 35 24.51 0.02 25.47
CA VAL A 35 25.59 0.83 24.90
C VAL A 35 25.44 0.98 23.38
N ILE A 36 25.12 -0.11 22.66
CA ILE A 36 24.88 -0.07 21.21
C ILE A 36 23.69 0.82 20.89
N LYS A 37 22.55 0.66 21.58
CA LYS A 37 21.37 1.52 21.39
C LYS A 37 21.71 3.00 21.58
N LYS A 38 22.48 3.33 22.62
CA LYS A 38 22.90 4.71 22.88
C LYS A 38 23.86 5.24 21.81
N ALA A 39 24.75 4.39 21.31
CA ALA A 39 25.67 4.75 20.24
C ALA A 39 24.92 5.03 18.92
N ASN A 40 23.98 4.15 18.54
CA ASN A 40 23.13 4.36 17.37
C ASN A 40 22.30 5.65 17.52
N LEU A 41 21.69 5.87 18.68
CA LEU A 41 20.91 7.08 18.93
C LEU A 41 21.77 8.34 18.80
N THR A 42 23.01 8.28 19.28
CA THR A 42 23.96 9.40 19.15
C THR A 42 24.34 9.64 17.69
N ALA A 43 24.50 8.57 16.89
CA ALA A 43 24.78 8.66 15.46
C ALA A 43 23.60 9.29 14.71
N ASP A 44 22.37 8.86 14.99
CA ASP A 44 21.15 9.38 14.39
C ASP A 44 20.95 10.87 14.75
N GLN A 45 21.21 11.26 15.99
CA GLN A 45 21.19 12.67 16.40
C GLN A 45 22.24 13.51 15.66
N ALA A 46 23.43 12.96 15.42
CA ALA A 46 24.47 13.63 14.63
C ALA A 46 24.08 13.77 13.15
N ALA A 47 23.39 12.77 12.59
CA ALA A 47 22.82 12.83 11.25
C ALA A 47 21.76 13.93 11.15
N VAL A 48 20.77 13.96 12.06
CA VAL A 48 19.75 15.02 12.09
C VAL A 48 20.36 16.41 12.22
N LYS A 49 21.41 16.57 13.03
CA LYS A 49 22.11 17.84 13.14
C LYS A 49 22.69 18.30 11.79
N GLN A 50 23.39 17.41 11.09
CA GLN A 50 24.00 17.70 9.79
C GLN A 50 22.95 17.97 8.70
N MET A 51 21.87 17.17 8.68
CA MET A 51 20.73 17.38 7.79
C MET A 51 20.10 18.77 8.00
N ASN A 52 19.90 19.17 9.26
CA ASN A 52 19.37 20.50 9.60
C ASN A 52 20.32 21.63 9.24
N GLU A 53 21.64 21.43 9.37
CA GLU A 53 22.62 22.42 8.92
C GLU A 53 22.58 22.60 7.40
N ALA A 54 22.44 21.52 6.63
CA ALA A 54 22.29 21.59 5.18
C ALA A 54 20.99 22.33 4.77
N LEU A 55 19.86 21.98 5.39
CA LEU A 55 18.57 22.65 5.13
C LEU A 55 18.62 24.14 5.46
N ALA A 56 19.26 24.52 6.57
CA ALA A 56 19.39 25.93 6.96
C ALA A 56 20.33 26.71 6.02
N GLN A 57 21.39 26.08 5.52
CA GLN A 57 22.30 26.68 4.55
C GLN A 57 21.61 26.92 3.21
N ASP A 58 20.86 25.95 2.72
CA ASP A 58 20.10 26.09 1.48
C ASP A 58 18.98 27.13 1.62
N GLU A 59 18.26 27.13 2.75
CA GLU A 59 17.20 28.11 3.04
C GLU A 59 17.69 29.55 2.98
N ALA A 60 18.93 29.81 3.41
CA ALA A 60 19.52 31.14 3.36
C ALA A 60 19.75 31.66 1.93
N ILE A 61 19.83 30.76 0.94
CA ILE A 61 20.13 31.09 -0.47
C ILE A 61 18.87 30.99 -1.31
N ASN A 62 18.12 29.89 -1.15
CA ASN A 62 17.01 29.50 -2.02
C ASN A 62 15.63 29.67 -1.36
N GLY A 63 15.59 30.04 -0.08
CA GLY A 63 14.37 30.03 0.72
C GLY A 63 13.97 28.62 1.16
N LYS A 64 12.90 28.51 1.96
CA LYS A 64 12.45 27.21 2.47
C LYS A 64 12.09 26.27 1.32
N PRO A 65 12.45 24.98 1.41
CA PRO A 65 11.99 23.97 0.46
C PRO A 65 10.46 23.98 0.38
N ALA A 66 9.93 24.04 -0.84
CA ALA A 66 8.48 24.11 -1.08
C ALA A 66 7.74 22.82 -0.67
N ASN A 67 8.45 21.70 -0.60
CA ASN A 67 7.93 20.39 -0.25
C ASN A 67 9.09 19.46 0.18
N ALA A 68 8.74 18.25 0.64
CA ALA A 68 9.70 17.28 1.16
C ALA A 68 10.74 16.86 0.13
N ILE A 69 10.40 16.92 -1.16
CA ILE A 69 11.31 16.58 -2.25
C ILE A 69 12.47 17.57 -2.29
N LYS A 70 12.17 18.86 -2.28
CA LYS A 70 13.21 19.89 -2.29
C LYS A 70 14.04 19.84 -1.01
N ALA A 71 13.45 19.45 0.12
CA ALA A 71 14.23 19.18 1.32
C ALA A 71 15.19 17.99 1.12
N MET A 72 14.71 16.87 0.58
CA MET A 72 15.54 15.70 0.28
C MET A 72 16.63 15.99 -0.75
N GLU A 73 16.41 16.87 -1.73
CA GLU A 73 17.46 17.30 -2.66
C GLU A 73 18.62 18.00 -1.93
N VAL A 74 18.29 18.86 -0.97
CA VAL A 74 19.29 19.53 -0.12
C VAL A 74 20.03 18.51 0.74
N LEU A 75 19.31 17.54 1.31
CA LEU A 75 19.90 16.46 2.11
C LEU A 75 20.82 15.56 1.26
N ALA A 76 20.43 15.22 0.04
CA ALA A 76 21.23 14.42 -0.88
C ALA A 76 22.52 15.15 -1.28
N LYS A 77 22.46 16.47 -1.55
CA LYS A 77 23.67 17.30 -1.77
C LYS A 77 24.61 17.30 -0.55
N ALA A 78 24.06 17.09 0.64
CA ALA A 78 24.82 16.95 1.89
C ALA A 78 25.24 15.51 2.20
N GLY A 79 24.97 14.54 1.31
CA GLY A 79 25.33 13.13 1.46
C GLY A 79 24.33 12.27 2.21
N TYR A 80 23.08 12.71 2.36
CA TYR A 80 21.99 11.97 3.01
C TYR A 80 20.94 11.52 1.97
N ASN A 81 21.02 10.27 1.56
CA ASN A 81 20.12 9.59 0.62
C ASN A 81 19.91 8.12 1.07
N GLY A 82 18.86 7.46 0.58
CA GLY A 82 18.61 6.03 0.82
C GLY A 82 18.73 5.60 2.28
N ASP A 83 19.62 4.64 2.57
CA ASP A 83 19.92 4.16 3.94
C ASP A 83 20.39 5.30 4.88
N GLY A 84 20.98 6.36 4.34
CA GLY A 84 21.35 7.57 5.09
C GLY A 84 20.16 8.39 5.59
N LEU A 85 18.96 8.11 5.08
CA LEU A 85 17.68 8.67 5.55
C LEU A 85 16.89 7.69 6.43
N VAL A 86 17.50 6.56 6.80
CA VAL A 86 16.94 5.58 7.73
C VAL A 86 17.75 5.59 9.04
N PRO A 87 17.13 5.81 10.21
CA PRO A 87 17.83 5.75 11.48
C PRO A 87 18.41 4.35 11.76
N VAL A 88 19.60 4.31 12.36
CA VAL A 88 20.24 3.06 12.78
C VAL A 88 19.61 2.53 14.08
N THR A 89 18.94 3.39 14.83
CA THR A 89 18.20 3.01 16.03
C THR A 89 16.85 2.41 15.65
N ALA A 90 16.63 1.15 16.05
CA ALA A 90 15.33 0.49 15.86
C ALA A 90 14.18 1.30 16.47
N ASP A 91 13.00 1.20 15.88
CA ASP A 91 11.77 1.90 16.26
C ASP A 91 11.86 3.44 16.14
N HIS A 92 12.77 3.97 15.32
CA HIS A 92 12.92 5.40 15.08
C HIS A 92 12.82 5.75 13.59
N ALA A 93 12.39 6.98 13.31
CA ALA A 93 12.28 7.52 11.96
C ALA A 93 12.81 8.97 11.86
N PHE A 94 13.28 9.35 10.67
CA PHE A 94 13.62 10.74 10.36
C PHE A 94 12.45 11.42 9.65
N TRP A 95 11.93 12.49 10.23
CA TRP A 95 10.77 13.20 9.72
C TRP A 95 11.16 14.63 9.37
N TRP A 96 10.86 15.08 8.15
CA TRP A 96 11.03 16.48 7.79
C TRP A 96 9.75 17.26 8.05
N ASN A 97 9.88 18.39 8.74
CA ASN A 97 8.80 19.34 9.02
C ASN A 97 8.92 20.57 8.09
N PRO A 98 7.92 20.83 7.22
CA PRO A 98 7.96 21.94 6.27
C PRO A 98 7.86 23.32 6.93
N THR A 99 7.07 23.45 7.99
CA THR A 99 6.85 24.72 8.70
C THR A 99 8.15 25.28 9.26
N TYR A 100 8.93 24.43 9.90
CA TYR A 100 10.19 24.81 10.54
C TYR A 100 11.42 24.54 9.66
N ASN A 101 11.25 23.82 8.54
CA ASN A 101 12.31 23.34 7.66
C ASN A 101 13.42 22.60 8.44
N ILE A 102 13.01 21.60 9.22
CA ILE A 102 13.93 20.77 10.01
C ILE A 102 13.58 19.30 9.88
N VAL A 103 14.61 18.45 9.90
CA VAL A 103 14.51 17.04 10.19
C VAL A 103 14.47 16.83 11.71
N VAL A 104 13.62 15.92 12.15
CA VAL A 104 13.54 15.42 13.52
C VAL A 104 13.77 13.92 13.57
N LEU A 105 14.34 13.45 14.67
CA LEU A 105 14.38 12.05 15.02
C LEU A 105 13.22 11.78 15.98
N ALA A 106 12.33 10.87 15.60
CA ALA A 106 11.20 10.46 16.41
C ALA A 106 11.28 8.98 16.73
N ASN A 107 10.82 8.61 17.92
CA ASN A 107 10.49 7.24 18.26
C ASN A 107 9.04 6.98 17.82
N VAL A 108 8.81 5.90 17.08
CA VAL A 108 7.54 5.58 16.40
C VAL A 108 6.99 4.22 16.85
N LYS A 109 7.26 3.83 18.09
CA LYS A 109 6.84 2.53 18.61
C LYS A 109 5.34 2.48 18.90
N ASP A 110 4.69 1.38 18.49
CA ASP A 110 3.28 1.07 18.78
C ASP A 110 2.29 2.18 18.34
N GLY A 111 2.66 2.95 17.30
CA GLY A 111 1.86 4.06 16.78
C GLY A 111 1.88 5.33 17.64
N ALA A 112 2.68 5.35 18.71
CA ALA A 112 2.95 6.55 19.48
C ALA A 112 4.17 7.27 18.89
N TRP A 113 4.02 8.57 18.62
CA TRP A 113 5.10 9.43 18.15
C TRP A 113 5.69 10.19 19.34
N GLU A 114 7.00 10.09 19.54
CA GLU A 114 7.72 10.87 20.54
C GLU A 114 8.95 11.54 19.92
N LEU A 115 9.03 12.87 20.03
CA LEU A 115 10.21 13.61 19.61
C LEU A 115 11.43 13.22 20.46
N VAL A 116 12.47 12.73 19.81
CA VAL A 116 13.74 12.40 20.46
C VAL A 116 14.78 13.51 20.23
N TYR A 117 14.82 14.11 19.04
CA TYR A 117 15.76 15.19 18.71
C TYR A 117 15.23 16.05 17.54
N PRO A 118 15.43 17.39 17.51
CA PRO A 118 16.18 18.22 18.46
C PRO A 118 15.50 18.43 19.82
N THR A 119 16.26 18.31 20.91
CA THR A 119 15.74 18.43 22.29
C THR A 119 15.19 19.82 22.65
N LYS A 120 15.54 20.87 21.88
CA LYS A 120 14.99 22.22 22.06
C LYS A 120 13.48 22.29 21.81
N TYR A 121 12.91 21.29 21.14
CA TYR A 121 11.47 21.14 20.95
C TYR A 121 10.87 20.02 21.81
N ALA A 122 11.60 19.53 22.82
CA ALA A 122 11.09 18.51 23.73
C ALA A 122 9.77 18.97 24.36
N GLY A 123 8.74 18.13 24.28
CA GLY A 123 7.38 18.44 24.75
C GLY A 123 6.49 19.17 23.74
N ALA A 124 7.00 19.55 22.56
CA ALA A 124 6.16 20.01 21.45
C ALA A 124 5.29 18.88 20.87
N GLY A 125 5.64 17.61 21.14
CA GLY A 125 4.78 16.44 20.89
C GLY A 125 4.15 16.42 19.50
N ASP A 126 2.89 16.03 19.44
CA ASP A 126 2.08 15.99 18.23
C ASP A 126 2.07 17.32 17.47
N ASP A 127 2.34 18.50 18.06
CA ASP A 127 2.35 19.77 17.31
C ASP A 127 3.45 19.83 16.25
N LEU A 128 4.56 19.11 16.45
CA LEU A 128 5.64 19.01 15.45
C LEU A 128 5.29 18.02 14.32
N ALA A 129 4.46 17.01 14.58
CA ALA A 129 4.07 15.98 13.63
C ALA A 129 2.70 16.26 12.94
N SER A 130 1.80 16.94 13.65
CA SER A 130 0.43 17.32 13.22
C SER A 130 0.40 18.60 12.40
N ASN A 131 1.52 19.33 12.33
CA ASN A 131 1.72 20.34 11.29
C ASN A 131 1.58 19.64 9.93
N SER A 132 0.50 19.98 9.24
CA SER A 132 0.11 19.41 7.95
C SER A 132 1.32 19.34 7.02
N GLY A 133 1.72 18.13 6.60
CA GLY A 133 2.78 17.93 5.61
C GLY A 133 4.16 17.49 6.13
N CYS A 134 4.28 17.07 7.40
CA CYS A 134 5.50 16.36 7.81
C CYS A 134 5.65 15.05 7.02
N THR A 135 6.87 14.79 6.53
CA THR A 135 7.15 13.65 5.64
C THR A 135 8.24 12.78 6.22
N ASP A 136 7.98 11.48 6.32
CA ASP A 136 9.01 10.51 6.66
C ASP A 136 10.00 10.38 5.48
N LEU A 137 11.29 10.57 5.79
CA LEU A 137 12.36 10.59 4.81
C LEU A 137 12.79 9.18 4.36
N ALA A 138 12.39 8.13 5.07
CA ALA A 138 12.68 6.74 4.73
C ALA A 138 11.96 6.26 3.45
N PHE A 139 11.03 7.05 2.90
CA PHE A 139 10.32 6.73 1.65
C PHE A 139 11.12 7.00 0.37
N ALA A 140 12.34 7.57 0.47
CA ALA A 140 13.26 7.65 -0.65
C ALA A 140 13.84 6.27 -0.96
N SER A 141 13.92 5.91 -2.26
CA SER A 141 14.62 4.68 -2.68
C SER A 141 15.99 4.58 -2.01
N SER A 142 16.39 3.38 -1.60
CA SER A 142 17.74 3.12 -1.07
C SER A 142 18.83 3.31 -2.14
N ASP A 143 18.44 3.38 -3.42
CA ASP A 143 19.31 3.63 -4.56
C ASP A 143 19.37 5.13 -4.94
N GLU A 144 20.57 5.69 -4.92
CA GLU A 144 20.85 7.09 -5.27
C GLU A 144 20.42 7.45 -6.71
N GLU A 145 20.56 6.52 -7.65
CA GLU A 145 20.20 6.74 -9.07
C GLU A 145 18.69 6.82 -9.25
N ASP A 146 17.93 5.97 -8.55
CA ASP A 146 16.48 6.00 -8.53
C ASP A 146 15.94 7.30 -7.93
N VAL A 147 16.56 7.79 -6.84
CA VAL A 147 16.19 9.07 -6.22
C VAL A 147 16.44 10.21 -7.19
N LYS A 148 17.59 10.23 -7.86
CA LYS A 148 17.92 11.26 -8.85
C LYS A 148 16.94 11.27 -10.02
N ALA A 149 16.60 10.10 -10.57
CA ALA A 149 15.66 10.01 -11.68
C ALA A 149 14.25 10.50 -11.27
N ALA A 150 13.81 10.17 -10.06
CA ALA A 150 12.54 10.69 -9.53
C ALA A 150 12.57 12.21 -9.33
N LEU A 151 13.69 12.77 -8.86
CA LEU A 151 13.88 14.22 -8.74
C LEU A 151 13.80 14.92 -10.10
N ASP A 152 14.43 14.38 -11.14
CA ASP A 152 14.38 14.96 -12.49
C ASP A 152 12.94 15.08 -13.01
N VAL A 153 12.08 14.08 -12.75
CA VAL A 153 10.65 14.13 -13.07
C VAL A 153 9.95 15.26 -12.29
N VAL A 154 10.26 15.39 -11.01
CA VAL A 154 9.67 16.43 -10.15
C VAL A 154 10.05 17.83 -10.65
N GLU A 155 11.30 18.05 -11.00
CA GLU A 155 11.79 19.36 -11.46
C GLU A 155 11.11 19.80 -12.74
N LYS A 156 10.94 18.88 -13.69
CA LYS A 156 10.18 19.10 -14.93
C LYS A 156 8.76 19.57 -14.64
N ILE A 157 8.04 18.82 -13.80
CA ILE A 157 6.65 19.17 -13.42
C ILE A 157 6.60 20.53 -12.71
N ASN A 158 7.49 20.79 -11.76
CA ASN A 158 7.54 22.08 -11.05
C ASN A 158 7.94 23.25 -11.96
N ALA A 159 8.67 23.00 -13.04
CA ALA A 159 8.95 23.99 -14.07
C ALA A 159 7.73 24.27 -14.98
N GLY A 160 6.59 23.61 -14.74
CA GLY A 160 5.33 23.81 -15.44
C GLY A 160 5.09 22.79 -16.57
N GLU A 161 5.87 21.71 -16.64
CA GLU A 161 5.65 20.66 -17.62
C GLU A 161 4.39 19.86 -17.28
N THR A 162 3.42 19.85 -18.20
CA THR A 162 2.13 19.19 -18.01
C THR A 162 2.05 17.82 -18.70
N SER A 163 3.13 17.38 -19.34
CA SER A 163 3.21 16.10 -20.05
C SER A 163 4.56 15.44 -19.83
N VAL A 164 4.56 14.16 -19.44
CA VAL A 164 5.78 13.37 -19.22
C VAL A 164 5.68 12.09 -20.03
N GLU A 165 6.60 11.89 -20.97
CA GLU A 165 6.69 10.66 -21.77
C GLU A 165 7.47 9.57 -21.04
N VAL A 166 7.02 8.33 -21.19
CA VAL A 166 7.57 7.12 -20.56
C VAL A 166 7.85 6.09 -21.64
N THR A 167 9.11 5.69 -21.79
CA THR A 167 9.51 4.73 -22.84
C THR A 167 10.26 3.53 -22.29
N THR A 168 10.75 3.60 -21.05
CA THR A 168 11.61 2.57 -20.44
C THR A 168 11.14 2.17 -19.05
N ALA A 169 11.66 1.03 -18.56
CA ALA A 169 11.44 0.58 -17.18
C ALA A 169 11.96 1.59 -16.15
N ALA A 170 13.08 2.25 -16.45
CA ALA A 170 13.65 3.29 -15.60
C ALA A 170 12.71 4.51 -15.49
N ASP A 171 12.07 4.91 -16.59
CA ASP A 171 11.08 6.00 -16.58
C ASP A 171 9.88 5.65 -15.69
N VAL A 172 9.33 4.43 -15.82
CA VAL A 172 8.22 3.96 -14.97
C VAL A 172 8.63 3.99 -13.49
N LYS A 173 9.84 3.50 -13.17
CA LYS A 173 10.37 3.48 -11.80
C LYS A 173 10.59 4.89 -11.26
N ALA A 174 11.14 5.80 -12.06
CA ALA A 174 11.36 7.20 -11.69
C ALA A 174 10.05 7.90 -11.34
N ILE A 175 9.00 7.72 -12.14
CA ILE A 175 7.70 8.37 -11.90
C ILE A 175 6.96 7.73 -10.72
N ALA A 176 7.02 6.41 -10.59
CA ALA A 176 6.48 5.72 -9.42
C ALA A 176 7.14 6.22 -8.13
N ASN A 177 8.47 6.37 -8.12
CA ASN A 177 9.19 6.98 -7.00
C ASN A 177 8.82 8.45 -6.83
N ALA A 178 8.69 9.23 -7.91
CA ALA A 178 8.22 10.62 -7.85
C ALA A 178 6.85 10.72 -7.16
N SER A 179 5.92 9.79 -7.41
CA SER A 179 4.61 9.73 -6.73
C SER A 179 4.67 9.51 -5.22
N LYS A 180 5.74 8.88 -4.71
CA LYS A 180 5.95 8.77 -3.25
C LYS A 180 6.24 10.13 -2.64
N PHE A 181 6.80 11.04 -3.43
CA PHE A 181 7.18 12.35 -2.95
C PHE A 181 6.20 13.47 -3.31
N MET A 182 5.47 13.32 -4.44
CA MET A 182 4.65 14.36 -5.08
C MET A 182 3.15 14.15 -4.96
N GLY A 183 2.64 13.27 -4.08
CA GLY A 183 1.26 12.73 -4.11
C GLY A 183 0.15 13.64 -4.69
N GLU A 184 -0.01 14.88 -4.22
CA GLU A 184 -1.04 15.83 -4.69
C GLU A 184 -0.60 16.74 -5.86
N SER A 185 0.70 16.81 -6.14
CA SER A 185 1.36 17.67 -7.12
C SER A 185 1.34 17.14 -8.57
N PHE A 186 0.74 15.97 -8.84
CA PHE A 186 0.49 15.50 -10.22
C PHE A 186 -0.76 16.12 -10.85
N ASN A 187 -1.49 16.98 -10.13
CA ASN A 187 -2.70 17.58 -10.64
C ASN A 187 -2.42 18.37 -11.93
N GLY A 188 -3.16 18.07 -12.99
CA GLY A 188 -2.99 18.67 -14.32
C GLY A 188 -1.81 18.11 -15.14
N VAL A 189 -1.06 17.14 -14.62
CA VAL A 189 0.02 16.46 -15.35
C VAL A 189 -0.52 15.20 -16.01
N THR A 190 -0.15 14.98 -17.27
CA THR A 190 -0.39 13.74 -18.01
C THR A 190 0.92 12.97 -18.18
N ILE A 191 0.99 11.77 -17.62
CA ILE A 191 2.07 10.81 -17.89
C ILE A 191 1.60 9.91 -19.03
N THR A 192 2.36 9.82 -20.11
CA THR A 192 2.03 9.03 -21.29
C THR A 192 3.05 7.92 -21.49
N LEU A 193 2.58 6.67 -21.57
CA LEU A 193 3.40 5.52 -21.90
C LEU A 193 3.49 5.37 -23.42
N ASP A 194 4.66 5.57 -24.01
CA ASP A 194 4.85 5.54 -25.47
C ASP A 194 5.48 4.24 -25.99
N ALA A 195 5.73 3.28 -25.10
CA ALA A 195 6.18 1.94 -25.47
C ALA A 195 5.67 0.90 -24.48
N ASN A 196 5.62 -0.36 -24.93
CA ASN A 196 5.49 -1.49 -24.01
C ASN A 196 6.74 -1.56 -23.13
N VAL A 197 6.54 -1.69 -21.82
CA VAL A 197 7.60 -1.71 -20.82
C VAL A 197 7.52 -2.99 -20.00
N THR A 198 8.65 -3.63 -19.73
CA THR A 198 8.78 -4.73 -18.76
C THR A 198 9.68 -4.27 -17.64
N VAL A 199 9.24 -4.46 -16.39
CA VAL A 199 10.00 -4.09 -15.19
C VAL A 199 10.35 -5.36 -14.44
N ASP A 200 11.61 -5.45 -13.99
CA ASP A 200 12.13 -6.65 -13.33
C ASP A 200 11.83 -6.67 -11.83
N GLU A 201 11.43 -5.53 -11.28
CA GLU A 201 11.09 -5.34 -9.86
C GLU A 201 9.65 -4.83 -9.71
N PRO A 202 8.98 -5.13 -8.58
CA PRO A 202 7.68 -4.57 -8.25
C PRO A 202 7.68 -3.03 -8.28
N ILE A 203 6.82 -2.43 -9.10
CA ILE A 203 6.63 -0.99 -9.13
C ILE A 203 5.26 -0.60 -8.58
N GLN A 204 5.26 0.35 -7.66
CA GLN A 204 4.07 0.88 -7.02
C GLN A 204 4.13 2.39 -6.95
N PHE A 205 3.12 3.04 -7.51
CA PHE A 205 2.87 4.46 -7.30
C PHE A 205 2.11 4.61 -5.99
N ASN A 206 2.37 5.67 -5.23
CA ASN A 206 1.69 5.91 -3.97
C ASN A 206 0.31 6.55 -4.19
N LYS A 207 0.14 7.83 -3.82
CA LYS A 207 -1.04 8.63 -4.14
C LYS A 207 -0.85 9.28 -5.51
N PHE A 208 -1.86 9.23 -6.36
CA PHE A 208 -1.81 9.85 -7.69
C PHE A 208 -3.02 10.77 -7.93
N SER A 209 -2.76 11.99 -8.41
CA SER A 209 -3.75 13.04 -8.69
C SER A 209 -3.78 13.54 -10.13
N GLY A 210 -3.01 12.92 -11.04
CA GLY A 210 -2.90 13.32 -12.45
C GLY A 210 -3.65 12.41 -13.42
N THR A 211 -3.23 12.44 -14.70
CA THR A 211 -3.64 11.45 -15.71
C THR A 211 -2.46 10.52 -16.02
N LEU A 212 -2.66 9.22 -15.88
CA LEU A 212 -1.77 8.21 -16.43
C LEU A 212 -2.43 7.61 -17.68
N ASP A 213 -1.87 7.92 -18.84
CA ASP A 213 -2.32 7.44 -20.13
C ASP A 213 -1.38 6.35 -20.62
N GLY A 214 -1.86 5.11 -20.63
CA GLY A 214 -1.12 3.99 -21.18
C GLY A 214 -0.94 4.07 -22.70
N ASN A 215 -1.67 4.94 -23.41
CA ASN A 215 -1.62 5.10 -24.87
C ASN A 215 -1.76 3.77 -25.64
N GLY A 216 -2.50 2.82 -25.08
CA GLY A 216 -2.67 1.45 -25.59
C GLY A 216 -1.50 0.50 -25.32
N ASN A 217 -0.47 0.94 -24.61
CA ASN A 217 0.71 0.14 -24.30
C ASN A 217 0.52 -0.72 -23.04
N THR A 218 1.47 -1.64 -22.86
CA THR A 218 1.49 -2.65 -21.81
C THR A 218 2.66 -2.43 -20.85
N ILE A 219 2.38 -2.51 -19.55
CA ILE A 219 3.39 -2.70 -18.51
C ILE A 219 3.33 -4.15 -18.06
N THR A 220 4.46 -4.87 -18.17
CA THR A 220 4.64 -6.19 -17.55
C THR A 220 5.45 -6.03 -16.28
N THR A 221 4.90 -6.48 -15.15
CA THR A 221 5.50 -6.32 -13.81
C THR A 221 5.39 -7.61 -13.00
N PRO A 222 6.34 -7.90 -12.10
CA PRO A 222 6.17 -8.97 -11.14
C PRO A 222 5.04 -8.68 -10.14
N GLY A 223 4.62 -9.71 -9.42
CA GLY A 223 3.68 -9.58 -8.30
C GLY A 223 4.19 -8.60 -7.23
N LEU A 224 3.33 -7.66 -6.81
CA LEU A 224 3.67 -6.61 -5.86
C LEU A 224 3.60 -7.10 -4.41
N GLY A 225 4.66 -6.93 -3.63
CA GLY A 225 4.67 -7.38 -2.23
C GLY A 225 4.39 -6.28 -1.23
N LEU A 226 3.30 -6.34 -0.47
CA LEU A 226 3.15 -5.50 0.71
C LEU A 226 4.00 -6.07 1.87
N VAL A 227 4.97 -5.31 2.36
CA VAL A 227 5.93 -5.81 3.35
C VAL A 227 5.42 -5.64 4.79
N HIS A 228 4.70 -4.55 5.11
CA HIS A 228 4.30 -4.21 6.49
C HIS A 228 2.93 -3.49 6.61
N SER A 229 2.41 -3.47 7.84
CA SER A 229 1.29 -2.65 8.30
C SER A 229 1.74 -1.26 8.75
N GLY A 230 0.88 -0.24 8.64
CA GLY A 230 1.14 1.09 9.23
C GLY A 230 1.48 2.18 8.22
N GLU A 231 2.10 3.26 8.70
CA GLU A 231 2.58 4.37 7.86
C GLU A 231 3.73 3.94 6.97
N ASP A 232 4.60 3.04 7.44
CA ASP A 232 5.79 2.51 6.75
C ASP A 232 5.48 1.41 5.72
N ALA A 233 4.20 1.15 5.45
CA ALA A 233 3.79 0.21 4.43
C ALA A 233 4.11 0.78 3.04
N ASN A 234 4.58 -0.05 2.11
CA ASN A 234 4.72 0.32 0.69
C ASN A 234 3.36 0.41 -0.06
N GLY A 235 2.28 0.62 0.71
CA GLY A 235 0.92 0.87 0.25
C GLY A 235 0.44 2.24 0.73
N TYR A 236 -0.76 2.64 0.33
CA TYR A 236 -1.39 3.85 0.82
C TYR A 236 -2.27 3.52 2.04
N LEU A 237 -1.89 4.08 3.19
CA LEU A 237 -2.69 4.03 4.41
C LEU A 237 -3.82 5.06 4.33
N TYR A 238 -5.06 4.60 4.19
CA TYR A 238 -6.22 5.50 4.06
C TYR A 238 -7.09 5.61 5.32
N THR A 239 -6.92 4.71 6.30
CA THR A 239 -7.62 4.83 7.59
C THR A 239 -6.82 4.17 8.71
N LYS A 240 -6.75 4.87 9.85
CA LYS A 240 -6.33 4.36 11.17
C LYS A 240 -7.52 4.48 12.12
N TYR A 241 -7.93 3.39 12.74
CA TYR A 241 -8.85 3.48 13.88
C TYR A 241 -8.53 2.44 14.96
N PHE A 242 -8.86 2.81 16.19
CA PHE A 242 -8.55 2.04 17.39
C PHE A 242 -9.79 1.25 17.81
N GLU A 243 -9.67 -0.08 17.85
CA GLU A 243 -10.71 -0.94 18.44
C GLU A 243 -10.08 -1.83 19.50
N LYS A 244 -10.50 -1.66 20.76
CA LYS A 244 -10.04 -2.47 21.91
C LYS A 244 -8.51 -2.55 22.02
N ASP A 245 -7.85 -1.40 21.97
CA ASP A 245 -6.38 -1.27 22.08
C ASP A 245 -5.58 -1.91 20.92
N ILE A 246 -6.23 -2.21 19.79
CA ILE A 246 -5.58 -2.69 18.56
C ILE A 246 -5.72 -1.61 17.48
N THR A 247 -4.58 -1.15 16.96
CA THR A 247 -4.53 -0.29 15.76
C THR A 247 -4.92 -1.12 14.54
N LYS A 248 -5.97 -0.70 13.83
CA LYS A 248 -6.35 -1.25 12.53
C LYS A 248 -5.91 -0.29 11.44
N SER A 249 -4.91 -0.68 10.67
CA SER A 249 -4.39 0.09 9.54
C SER A 249 -4.94 -0.48 8.25
N LYS A 250 -5.82 0.23 7.55
CA LYS A 250 -6.31 -0.21 6.24
C LYS A 250 -5.41 0.33 5.14
N THR A 251 -4.83 -0.58 4.35
CA THR A 251 -3.79 -0.23 3.38
C THR A 251 -4.18 -0.69 1.98
N GLY A 252 -4.35 0.28 1.07
CA GLY A 252 -4.52 0.04 -0.36
C GLY A 252 -3.18 -0.14 -1.05
N TYR A 253 -3.06 -1.10 -1.95
CA TYR A 253 -1.85 -1.26 -2.75
C TYR A 253 -2.17 -1.81 -4.14
N GLY A 254 -1.34 -1.51 -5.11
CA GLY A 254 -1.56 -1.91 -6.50
C GLY A 254 -0.52 -1.28 -7.38
N PHE A 255 -0.78 -1.24 -8.69
CA PHE A 255 0.05 -0.44 -9.58
C PHE A 255 0.03 1.05 -9.17
N ILE A 256 -1.17 1.56 -8.87
CA ILE A 256 -1.38 2.80 -8.12
C ILE A 256 -2.00 2.47 -6.76
N ASN A 257 -1.40 2.90 -5.65
CA ASN A 257 -1.91 2.56 -4.32
C ASN A 257 -3.21 3.31 -3.99
N TYR A 258 -3.32 4.58 -4.39
CA TYR A 258 -4.52 5.40 -4.19
C TYR A 258 -4.79 6.34 -5.36
N LEU A 259 -6.02 6.28 -5.89
CA LEU A 259 -6.49 7.14 -6.97
C LEU A 259 -7.62 8.07 -6.45
N GLY A 260 -7.26 9.34 -6.27
CA GLY A 260 -8.13 10.36 -5.68
C GLY A 260 -9.05 11.07 -6.67
N GLU A 261 -9.84 12.02 -6.16
CA GLU A 261 -10.77 12.84 -6.95
C GLU A 261 -10.09 13.49 -8.16
N GLY A 262 -10.71 13.32 -9.34
CA GLY A 262 -10.26 13.91 -10.60
C GLY A 262 -9.07 13.20 -11.26
N ALA A 263 -8.43 12.25 -10.57
CA ALA A 263 -7.33 11.47 -11.13
C ALA A 263 -7.84 10.43 -12.13
N VAL A 264 -7.06 10.18 -13.19
CA VAL A 264 -7.45 9.28 -14.29
C VAL A 264 -6.33 8.30 -14.59
N ILE A 265 -6.69 7.03 -14.76
CA ILE A 265 -5.84 6.03 -15.39
C ILE A 265 -6.57 5.53 -16.61
N LYS A 266 -5.94 5.57 -17.79
CA LYS A 266 -6.59 5.15 -19.02
C LYS A 266 -5.70 4.43 -20.00
N ASP A 267 -6.32 3.67 -20.90
CA ASP A 267 -5.68 3.09 -22.09
C ASP A 267 -4.44 2.22 -21.78
N LEU A 268 -4.43 1.53 -20.63
CA LEU A 268 -3.26 0.81 -20.12
C LEU A 268 -3.52 -0.69 -19.96
N THR A 269 -2.60 -1.53 -20.44
CA THR A 269 -2.58 -2.95 -20.10
C THR A 269 -1.54 -3.23 -19.01
N ILE A 270 -1.93 -3.92 -17.95
CA ILE A 270 -1.03 -4.40 -16.90
C ILE A 270 -1.01 -5.92 -16.92
N ASN A 271 0.17 -6.50 -17.16
CA ASN A 271 0.40 -7.94 -17.18
C ASN A 271 1.24 -8.34 -15.97
N TYR A 272 0.68 -9.18 -15.10
CA TYR A 272 1.37 -9.69 -13.91
C TYR A 272 1.96 -11.09 -14.13
N ASP A 273 3.20 -11.31 -13.70
CA ASP A 273 3.91 -12.58 -13.93
C ASP A 273 3.48 -13.75 -13.01
N GLY A 274 2.74 -13.48 -11.92
CA GLY A 274 2.17 -14.49 -11.04
C GLY A 274 2.94 -14.82 -9.76
N ASN A 275 4.08 -14.18 -9.51
CA ASN A 275 4.86 -14.46 -8.29
C ASN A 275 4.13 -13.97 -7.04
N LEU A 276 4.01 -14.85 -6.03
CA LEU A 276 3.58 -14.43 -4.70
C LEU A 276 4.74 -13.64 -4.07
N PRO A 277 4.47 -12.53 -3.38
CA PRO A 277 5.49 -11.82 -2.62
C PRO A 277 6.25 -12.75 -1.67
N GLU A 278 7.57 -12.59 -1.57
CA GLU A 278 8.39 -13.38 -0.64
C GLU A 278 8.00 -13.13 0.83
N VAL A 279 7.53 -11.91 1.12
CA VAL A 279 7.13 -11.49 2.46
C VAL A 279 5.61 -11.52 2.58
N LYS A 280 5.14 -12.30 3.55
CA LYS A 280 3.74 -12.37 3.93
C LYS A 280 3.40 -11.18 4.84
N PRO A 281 2.38 -10.36 4.54
CA PRO A 281 2.07 -9.17 5.33
C PRO A 281 1.62 -9.55 6.74
N ASP A 282 1.99 -8.70 7.70
CA ASP A 282 1.52 -8.72 9.08
C ASP A 282 0.15 -8.08 9.26
N ASN A 283 -0.36 -7.40 8.23
CA ASN A 283 -1.68 -6.78 8.21
C ASN A 283 -2.76 -7.68 7.60
N LYS A 284 -3.96 -7.70 8.18
CA LYS A 284 -5.16 -8.36 7.60
C LYS A 284 -6.08 -7.43 6.81
N TYR A 285 -5.83 -6.12 6.86
CA TYR A 285 -6.61 -5.10 6.16
C TYR A 285 -5.83 -4.55 4.96
N THR A 286 -5.45 -5.46 4.07
CA THR A 286 -4.75 -5.11 2.82
C THR A 286 -5.71 -5.25 1.65
N TYR A 287 -5.63 -4.29 0.72
CA TYR A 287 -6.55 -4.17 -0.41
C TYR A 287 -5.73 -4.01 -1.69
N PHE A 288 -5.49 -5.12 -2.37
CA PHE A 288 -4.79 -5.15 -3.65
C PHE A 288 -5.73 -4.88 -4.81
N GLY A 289 -5.38 -3.98 -5.72
CA GLY A 289 -5.99 -3.90 -7.04
C GLY A 289 -4.95 -4.04 -8.14
N GLY A 290 -5.29 -4.78 -9.20
CA GLY A 290 -4.41 -4.93 -10.36
C GLY A 290 -4.09 -3.60 -11.04
N VAL A 291 -4.97 -2.59 -10.95
CA VAL A 291 -4.69 -1.22 -11.38
C VAL A 291 -4.58 -0.29 -10.16
N VAL A 292 -5.61 -0.29 -9.29
CA VAL A 292 -5.72 0.67 -8.17
C VAL A 292 -5.97 -0.04 -6.85
N GLY A 293 -5.15 0.22 -5.83
CA GLY A 293 -5.37 -0.25 -4.47
C GLY A 293 -6.66 0.30 -3.88
N VAL A 294 -6.76 1.63 -3.76
CA VAL A 294 -7.95 2.34 -3.26
C VAL A 294 -8.43 3.36 -4.29
N LEU A 295 -9.70 3.24 -4.70
CA LEU A 295 -10.38 4.17 -5.58
C LEU A 295 -11.32 5.07 -4.76
N ASP A 296 -11.01 6.37 -4.73
CA ASP A 296 -11.79 7.36 -4.00
C ASP A 296 -11.86 8.70 -4.77
N GLY A 297 -12.78 8.74 -5.73
CA GLY A 297 -13.10 9.90 -6.58
C GLY A 297 -12.44 9.86 -7.97
N GLY A 298 -11.54 8.89 -8.21
CA GLY A 298 -10.85 8.74 -9.49
C GLY A 298 -11.64 8.00 -10.58
N THR A 299 -11.05 7.93 -11.77
CA THR A 299 -11.57 7.16 -12.92
C THR A 299 -10.52 6.20 -13.45
N VAL A 300 -10.90 4.93 -13.62
CA VAL A 300 -10.11 3.92 -14.34
C VAL A 300 -10.86 3.57 -15.63
N SER A 301 -10.30 3.88 -16.79
CA SER A 301 -10.98 3.69 -18.08
C SER A 301 -10.13 2.92 -19.09
N ASN A 302 -10.75 2.06 -19.90
CA ASN A 302 -10.06 1.32 -20.97
C ASN A 302 -8.77 0.61 -20.51
N CYS A 303 -8.78 0.06 -19.29
CA CYS A 303 -7.62 -0.65 -18.74
C CYS A 303 -7.82 -2.16 -18.82
N THR A 304 -6.74 -2.89 -19.12
CA THR A 304 -6.77 -4.36 -19.20
C THR A 304 -5.82 -4.97 -18.18
N VAL A 305 -6.28 -5.94 -17.40
CA VAL A 305 -5.43 -6.70 -16.47
C VAL A 305 -5.36 -8.16 -16.88
N THR A 306 -4.12 -8.64 -17.07
CA THR A 306 -3.81 -9.98 -17.59
C THR A 306 -2.73 -10.66 -16.72
N GLY A 307 -2.41 -11.91 -17.07
CA GLY A 307 -1.39 -12.69 -16.38
C GLY A 307 -1.93 -13.32 -15.09
N LYS A 308 -1.12 -13.34 -14.04
CA LYS A 308 -1.48 -13.95 -12.75
C LYS A 308 -1.21 -12.99 -11.60
N ILE A 309 -2.18 -12.85 -10.72
CA ILE A 309 -2.11 -12.02 -9.51
C ILE A 309 -2.17 -12.96 -8.33
N ASN A 310 -1.15 -12.95 -7.47
CA ASN A 310 -1.13 -13.77 -6.26
C ASN A 310 -0.83 -12.88 -5.05
N GLN A 311 -1.87 -12.58 -4.26
CA GLN A 311 -1.83 -11.49 -3.29
C GLN A 311 -2.56 -11.83 -2.00
N TYR A 312 -2.50 -10.93 -1.01
CA TYR A 312 -3.05 -11.17 0.33
C TYR A 312 -4.31 -10.35 0.63
N ASN A 313 -5.20 -10.98 1.38
CA ASN A 313 -6.49 -10.51 1.90
C ASN A 313 -7.47 -10.10 0.79
N ARG A 314 -7.71 -8.81 0.56
CA ARG A 314 -8.70 -8.37 -0.44
C ARG A 314 -8.00 -8.09 -1.76
N VAL A 315 -8.32 -8.86 -2.80
CA VAL A 315 -7.60 -8.83 -4.09
C VAL A 315 -8.59 -8.64 -5.24
N GLY A 316 -8.56 -7.48 -5.88
CA GLY A 316 -9.41 -7.14 -7.01
C GLY A 316 -8.63 -7.11 -8.33
N GLY A 317 -9.27 -7.51 -9.42
CA GLY A 317 -8.67 -7.46 -10.76
C GLY A 317 -8.34 -6.04 -11.20
N ILE A 318 -9.26 -5.09 -11.01
CA ILE A 318 -9.00 -3.66 -11.27
C ILE A 318 -8.74 -2.92 -9.95
N VAL A 319 -9.67 -3.02 -9.00
CA VAL A 319 -9.66 -2.22 -7.76
C VAL A 319 -9.67 -3.08 -6.50
N GLY A 320 -8.79 -2.78 -5.54
CA GLY A 320 -8.80 -3.42 -4.23
C GLY A 320 -9.97 -2.98 -3.35
N ALA A 321 -10.02 -1.70 -3.01
CA ALA A 321 -11.09 -1.05 -2.27
C ALA A 321 -11.68 0.11 -3.08
N ALA A 322 -13.01 0.19 -3.18
CA ALA A 322 -13.70 1.29 -3.82
C ALA A 322 -14.63 2.00 -2.82
N PHE A 323 -14.47 3.33 -2.71
CA PHE A 323 -15.34 4.19 -1.91
C PHE A 323 -16.13 5.12 -2.81
N ASN A 324 -15.43 5.81 -3.72
CA ASN A 324 -16.02 6.67 -4.71
C ASN A 324 -15.29 6.49 -6.04
N GLY A 325 -15.99 6.57 -7.18
CA GLY A 325 -15.33 6.66 -8.48
C GLY A 325 -15.97 5.84 -9.59
N THR A 326 -15.27 5.80 -10.72
CA THR A 326 -15.75 5.16 -11.96
C THR A 326 -14.73 4.15 -12.48
N ILE A 327 -15.21 2.97 -12.84
CA ILE A 327 -14.47 1.94 -13.57
C ILE A 327 -15.22 1.71 -14.87
N GLU A 328 -14.61 2.04 -16.02
CA GLU A 328 -15.29 1.91 -17.31
C GLU A 328 -14.43 1.27 -18.40
N ASN A 329 -15.08 0.51 -19.28
CA ASN A 329 -14.43 -0.12 -20.44
C ASN A 329 -13.22 -1.01 -20.04
N CYS A 330 -13.18 -1.52 -18.82
CA CYS A 330 -12.04 -2.30 -18.32
C CYS A 330 -12.23 -3.80 -18.55
N THR A 331 -11.13 -4.50 -18.82
CA THR A 331 -11.15 -5.95 -19.06
C THR A 331 -10.21 -6.68 -18.10
N VAL A 332 -10.69 -7.74 -17.47
CA VAL A 332 -9.89 -8.63 -16.63
C VAL A 332 -9.93 -10.04 -17.18
N SER A 333 -8.77 -10.55 -17.58
CA SER A 333 -8.57 -11.95 -18.03
C SER A 333 -7.50 -12.67 -17.19
N ALA A 334 -7.05 -12.06 -16.10
CA ALA A 334 -6.03 -12.60 -15.21
C ALA A 334 -6.53 -13.80 -14.37
N GLU A 335 -5.57 -14.61 -13.91
CA GLU A 335 -5.78 -15.59 -12.84
C GLU A 335 -5.45 -14.94 -11.49
N ILE A 336 -6.46 -14.77 -10.63
CA ILE A 336 -6.34 -13.97 -9.40
C ILE A 336 -6.48 -14.86 -8.18
N TYR A 337 -5.51 -14.77 -7.28
CA TYR A 337 -5.44 -15.49 -6.02
C TYR A 337 -5.42 -14.52 -4.84
N SER A 338 -6.33 -14.77 -3.90
CA SER A 338 -6.32 -14.16 -2.57
C SER A 338 -5.88 -15.18 -1.52
N ASN A 339 -4.93 -14.78 -0.67
CA ASN A 339 -4.34 -15.56 0.41
C ASN A 339 -4.54 -14.87 1.76
N VAL A 340 -4.43 -15.61 2.86
CA VAL A 340 -4.53 -15.06 4.21
C VAL A 340 -3.18 -14.54 4.69
N SER A 341 -3.14 -13.34 5.30
CA SER A 341 -1.94 -12.74 5.92
C SER A 341 -1.52 -13.43 7.24
N THR A 342 -0.44 -12.97 7.91
CA THR A 342 0.01 -13.65 9.16
C THR A 342 -0.91 -13.36 10.34
N SER A 343 -1.57 -12.20 10.35
CA SER A 343 -2.55 -11.78 11.37
C SER A 343 -4.00 -11.99 10.95
N GLY A 344 -4.25 -12.36 9.69
CA GLY A 344 -5.55 -12.74 9.19
C GLY A 344 -5.94 -14.12 9.72
N GLY A 345 -7.11 -14.24 10.36
CA GLY A 345 -7.82 -15.51 10.33
C GLY A 345 -8.34 -15.78 8.90
N GLY A 346 -8.88 -16.98 8.62
CA GLY A 346 -9.43 -17.36 7.30
C GLY A 346 -10.71 -16.64 6.86
N ASN A 347 -10.90 -15.39 7.28
CA ASN A 347 -12.10 -14.58 7.02
C ASN A 347 -11.82 -13.27 6.24
N TYR A 348 -10.60 -13.10 5.72
CA TYR A 348 -10.14 -11.83 5.12
C TYR A 348 -9.68 -11.96 3.67
N ASP A 349 -9.53 -13.20 3.20
CA ASP A 349 -9.29 -13.53 1.81
C ASP A 349 -10.57 -13.34 1.00
N CYS A 350 -10.68 -12.18 0.34
CA CYS A 350 -11.74 -11.89 -0.62
C CYS A 350 -11.12 -11.68 -1.99
N VAL A 351 -11.67 -12.30 -3.03
CA VAL A 351 -11.21 -12.12 -4.41
C VAL A 351 -12.32 -11.62 -5.31
N GLY A 352 -12.07 -10.51 -6.00
CA GLY A 352 -13.03 -9.86 -6.89
C GLY A 352 -12.50 -9.80 -8.32
N GLY A 353 -13.32 -10.17 -9.30
CA GLY A 353 -12.92 -10.09 -10.69
C GLY A 353 -12.71 -8.66 -11.16
N ILE A 354 -13.56 -7.71 -10.74
CA ILE A 354 -13.36 -6.28 -10.98
C ILE A 354 -12.94 -5.57 -9.68
N VAL A 355 -13.73 -5.71 -8.61
CA VAL A 355 -13.50 -5.03 -7.32
C VAL A 355 -13.51 -6.04 -6.18
N ALA A 356 -12.50 -6.00 -5.30
CA ALA A 356 -12.52 -6.87 -4.12
C ALA A 356 -13.49 -6.36 -3.04
N TYR A 357 -13.47 -5.07 -2.75
CA TYR A 357 -14.16 -4.53 -1.58
C TYR A 357 -14.78 -3.17 -1.85
N CYS A 358 -16.03 -2.97 -1.40
CA CYS A 358 -16.71 -1.68 -1.51
C CYS A 358 -17.18 -1.17 -0.14
N GLY A 359 -16.88 0.11 0.11
CA GLY A 359 -17.42 0.91 1.20
C GLY A 359 -16.65 0.85 2.52
N ASP A 360 -16.70 1.91 3.31
CA ASP A 360 -16.10 1.96 4.65
C ASP A 360 -17.13 2.43 5.69
N SER A 361 -17.12 1.82 6.88
CA SER A 361 -18.05 2.15 7.96
C SER A 361 -17.87 3.55 8.55
N GLU A 362 -16.74 4.18 8.27
CA GLU A 362 -16.35 5.48 8.83
C GLU A 362 -16.49 6.62 7.82
N LEU A 363 -16.85 6.33 6.58
CA LEU A 363 -16.96 7.31 5.50
C LEU A 363 -18.42 7.67 5.21
N GLU A 364 -18.61 8.84 4.59
CA GLU A 364 -19.90 9.23 4.02
C GLU A 364 -20.37 8.22 2.97
N LYS A 365 -21.64 8.33 2.56
CA LYS A 365 -22.22 7.41 1.56
C LYS A 365 -21.39 7.46 0.28
N GLY A 366 -20.75 6.34 -0.06
CA GLY A 366 -19.91 6.24 -1.25
C GLY A 366 -20.73 5.98 -2.52
N SER A 367 -20.13 6.25 -3.68
CA SER A 367 -20.74 6.02 -4.99
C SER A 367 -19.76 5.37 -5.96
N LEU A 368 -20.12 4.18 -6.49
CA LEU A 368 -19.31 3.44 -7.45
C LEU A 368 -20.08 3.18 -8.74
N THR A 369 -19.49 3.53 -9.87
CA THR A 369 -19.99 3.14 -11.20
C THR A 369 -19.04 2.13 -11.85
N ILE A 370 -19.58 0.98 -12.28
CA ILE A 370 -18.88 -0.01 -13.09
C ILE A 370 -19.61 -0.13 -14.42
N LYS A 371 -18.95 0.25 -15.52
CA LYS A 371 -19.59 0.37 -16.83
C LYS A 371 -18.79 -0.32 -17.93
N ASN A 372 -19.47 -1.04 -18.82
CA ASN A 372 -18.86 -1.68 -19.98
C ASN A 372 -17.64 -2.57 -19.63
N CYS A 373 -17.62 -3.15 -18.42
CA CYS A 373 -16.48 -3.93 -17.94
C CYS A 373 -16.66 -5.42 -18.26
N THR A 374 -15.55 -6.09 -18.56
CA THR A 374 -15.54 -7.53 -18.86
C THR A 374 -14.69 -8.29 -17.86
N PHE A 375 -15.22 -9.38 -17.30
CA PHE A 375 -14.44 -10.36 -16.55
C PHE A 375 -14.53 -11.73 -17.23
N SER A 376 -13.37 -12.28 -17.59
CA SER A 376 -13.24 -13.63 -18.20
C SER A 376 -12.09 -14.44 -17.58
N GLY A 377 -11.50 -13.93 -16.49
CA GLY A 377 -10.39 -14.56 -15.79
C GLY A 377 -10.80 -15.73 -14.91
N LYS A 378 -9.91 -16.09 -13.99
CA LYS A 378 -10.13 -17.15 -13.01
C LYS A 378 -9.91 -16.62 -11.60
N LEU A 379 -10.82 -16.93 -10.67
CA LEU A 379 -10.73 -16.49 -9.28
C LEU A 379 -10.53 -17.67 -8.34
N ASN A 380 -9.37 -17.69 -7.70
CA ASN A 380 -8.83 -18.72 -6.82
C ASN A 380 -8.80 -20.13 -7.45
N GLY A 381 -7.79 -20.92 -7.08
CA GLY A 381 -7.54 -22.26 -7.61
C GLY A 381 -8.44 -23.33 -6.99
N ALA A 382 -7.88 -24.21 -6.15
CA ALA A 382 -8.64 -25.20 -5.39
C ALA A 382 -9.05 -24.69 -3.99
N ASP A 383 -8.34 -23.69 -3.49
CA ASP A 383 -8.56 -23.10 -2.17
C ASP A 383 -9.74 -22.13 -2.22
N LYS A 384 -10.65 -22.29 -1.27
CA LYS A 384 -11.87 -21.50 -1.20
C LYS A 384 -11.65 -20.28 -0.32
N PRO A 385 -11.76 -19.07 -0.87
CA PRO A 385 -11.62 -17.85 -0.10
C PRO A 385 -12.82 -17.64 0.82
N TYR A 386 -12.73 -16.71 1.77
CA TYR A 386 -13.90 -16.26 2.52
C TYR A 386 -15.01 -15.71 1.61
N SER A 387 -14.64 -14.96 0.57
CA SER A 387 -15.55 -14.46 -0.47
C SER A 387 -14.91 -14.46 -1.86
N SER A 388 -15.72 -14.73 -2.89
CA SER A 388 -15.27 -14.67 -4.29
C SER A 388 -16.42 -14.28 -5.21
N ALA A 389 -16.21 -13.32 -6.11
CA ALA A 389 -17.20 -12.93 -7.10
C ALA A 389 -16.58 -12.27 -8.34
N ALA A 390 -17.16 -12.52 -9.52
CA ALA A 390 -16.70 -12.01 -10.80
C ALA A 390 -16.77 -10.47 -10.91
N LEU A 391 -17.76 -9.83 -10.29
CA LEU A 391 -17.87 -8.37 -10.23
C LEU A 391 -17.26 -7.84 -8.93
N ILE A 392 -18.00 -7.96 -7.82
CA ILE A 392 -17.64 -7.37 -6.53
C ILE A 392 -17.64 -8.46 -5.46
N SER A 393 -16.47 -8.69 -4.84
CA SER A 393 -16.33 -9.76 -3.85
C SER A 393 -17.03 -9.46 -2.54
N TYR A 394 -17.04 -8.22 -2.06
CA TYR A 394 -17.59 -7.92 -0.74
C TYR A 394 -18.00 -6.45 -0.59
N ILE A 395 -19.27 -6.19 -0.27
CA ILE A 395 -19.82 -4.84 -0.06
C ILE A 395 -20.22 -4.70 1.42
N ASP A 396 -19.67 -3.74 2.16
CA ASP A 396 -19.84 -3.68 3.63
C ASP A 396 -20.06 -2.28 4.23
N ALA A 397 -20.64 -1.34 3.47
CA ALA A 397 -21.00 -0.03 4.00
C ALA A 397 -22.09 0.69 3.19
N ASN A 398 -22.39 1.92 3.58
CA ASN A 398 -23.32 2.84 2.94
C ASN A 398 -22.84 3.19 1.51
N MET A 399 -23.42 2.57 0.48
CA MET A 399 -22.94 2.66 -0.90
C MET A 399 -24.10 2.75 -1.90
N ASP A 400 -23.95 3.61 -2.91
CA ASP A 400 -24.69 3.53 -4.18
C ASP A 400 -23.80 2.91 -5.26
N ILE A 401 -24.28 1.82 -5.89
CA ILE A 401 -23.52 1.09 -6.89
C ILE A 401 -24.34 1.00 -8.18
N VAL A 402 -23.73 1.40 -9.30
CA VAL A 402 -24.31 1.24 -10.64
C VAL A 402 -23.44 0.29 -11.44
N ILE A 403 -24.05 -0.76 -11.99
CA ILE A 403 -23.40 -1.75 -12.86
C ILE A 403 -24.12 -1.73 -14.21
N GLU A 404 -23.45 -1.28 -15.25
CA GLU A 404 -24.06 -1.04 -16.56
C GLU A 404 -23.28 -1.75 -17.67
N ASN A 405 -23.99 -2.48 -18.54
CA ASN A 405 -23.45 -3.13 -19.74
C ASN A 405 -22.20 -4.00 -19.49
N CYS A 406 -22.09 -4.62 -18.31
CA CYS A 406 -20.94 -5.47 -17.99
C CYS A 406 -21.13 -6.88 -18.55
N ASN A 407 -20.05 -7.60 -18.82
CA ASN A 407 -20.07 -8.99 -19.25
C ASN A 407 -19.14 -9.83 -18.38
N VAL A 408 -19.69 -10.72 -17.57
CA VAL A 408 -18.88 -11.49 -16.61
C VAL A 408 -19.11 -12.99 -16.76
N SER A 409 -18.02 -13.75 -16.68
CA SER A 409 -18.07 -15.21 -16.58
C SER A 409 -17.86 -15.69 -15.15
N THR A 410 -18.65 -16.67 -14.71
CA THR A 410 -18.55 -17.31 -13.40
C THR A 410 -18.04 -18.75 -13.44
N ASP A 411 -17.81 -19.30 -14.64
CA ASP A 411 -17.33 -20.67 -14.87
C ASP A 411 -16.06 -20.99 -14.08
N ASN A 412 -15.10 -20.04 -14.09
CA ASN A 412 -13.81 -20.16 -13.42
C ASN A 412 -13.75 -19.41 -12.08
N VAL A 413 -14.90 -19.18 -11.46
CA VAL A 413 -15.00 -18.54 -10.14
C VAL A 413 -15.29 -19.61 -9.08
N VAL A 414 -14.37 -19.78 -8.14
CA VAL A 414 -14.58 -20.63 -6.96
C VAL A 414 -15.46 -19.87 -5.98
N ALA A 415 -16.61 -20.44 -5.59
CA ALA A 415 -17.49 -19.82 -4.60
C ALA A 415 -16.80 -19.75 -3.22
N GLY A 416 -17.05 -18.66 -2.48
CA GLY A 416 -16.52 -18.49 -1.13
C GLY A 416 -16.97 -19.59 -0.16
N ASP A 417 -16.18 -19.84 0.88
CA ASP A 417 -16.47 -20.90 1.84
C ASP A 417 -17.56 -20.49 2.85
N ASN A 418 -17.67 -19.19 3.13
CA ASN A 418 -18.72 -18.63 3.96
C ASN A 418 -20.09 -18.80 3.29
N SER A 419 -21.07 -19.35 4.03
CA SER A 419 -22.42 -19.58 3.52
C SER A 419 -23.13 -18.30 3.05
N ASN A 420 -22.72 -17.13 3.54
CA ASN A 420 -23.28 -15.84 3.15
C ASN A 420 -22.64 -15.25 1.88
N TYR A 421 -21.47 -15.75 1.46
CA TYR A 421 -20.67 -15.16 0.37
C TYR A 421 -20.33 -16.19 -0.73
N ARG A 422 -21.35 -16.96 -1.14
CA ARG A 422 -21.23 -18.00 -2.18
C ARG A 422 -21.67 -17.54 -3.57
N ASN A 423 -22.14 -16.31 -3.69
CA ASN A 423 -22.58 -15.79 -4.98
C ASN A 423 -21.35 -15.47 -5.82
N LYS A 424 -21.21 -16.16 -6.96
CA LYS A 424 -20.06 -16.00 -7.86
C LYS A 424 -20.11 -14.73 -8.70
N VAL A 425 -21.20 -13.97 -8.66
CA VAL A 425 -21.36 -12.71 -9.42
C VAL A 425 -21.00 -11.54 -8.52
N LEU A 426 -21.71 -11.39 -7.40
CA LEU A 426 -21.55 -10.29 -6.46
C LEU A 426 -22.00 -10.72 -5.05
N ASN A 427 -21.23 -10.38 -4.01
CA ASN A 427 -21.63 -10.64 -2.62
C ASN A 427 -21.79 -9.36 -1.80
N ILE A 428 -22.87 -9.33 -1.01
CA ILE A 428 -23.20 -8.23 -0.10
C ILE A 428 -22.98 -8.73 1.33
N GLY A 429 -22.17 -7.98 2.09
CA GLY A 429 -21.82 -8.20 3.49
C GLY A 429 -23.01 -8.10 4.46
N ASN A 430 -22.71 -8.12 5.75
CA ASN A 430 -23.74 -8.03 6.80
C ASN A 430 -24.44 -6.67 6.87
N ASN A 431 -23.97 -5.69 6.09
CA ASN A 431 -24.48 -4.32 6.02
C ASN A 431 -24.76 -3.74 7.41
N LYS A 432 -23.70 -3.72 8.23
CA LYS A 432 -23.75 -3.24 9.60
C LYS A 432 -23.74 -1.70 9.70
N TYR A 433 -23.50 -1.00 8.59
CA TYR A 433 -23.04 0.39 8.61
C TYR A 433 -23.79 1.36 7.66
N GLY A 434 -24.89 0.97 7.01
CA GLY A 434 -25.71 1.94 6.26
C GLY A 434 -26.66 1.34 5.23
N ASN A 435 -27.09 2.13 4.25
CA ASN A 435 -27.97 1.67 3.18
C ASN A 435 -27.15 1.35 1.92
N VAL A 436 -27.43 0.20 1.30
CA VAL A 436 -26.81 -0.20 0.04
C VAL A 436 -27.86 -0.18 -1.06
N SER A 437 -27.62 0.58 -2.13
CA SER A 437 -28.40 0.53 -3.36
C SER A 437 -27.55 0.01 -4.49
N ILE A 438 -28.04 -1.00 -5.22
CA ILE A 438 -27.39 -1.55 -6.40
C ILE A 438 -28.36 -1.49 -7.57
N THR A 439 -27.95 -0.81 -8.64
CA THR A 439 -28.67 -0.79 -9.91
C THR A 439 -27.86 -1.52 -10.97
N VAL A 440 -28.43 -2.57 -11.55
CA VAL A 440 -27.82 -3.38 -12.60
C VAL A 440 -28.60 -3.17 -13.88
N LYS A 441 -27.92 -2.81 -14.97
CA LYS A 441 -28.54 -2.56 -16.28
C LYS A 441 -27.79 -3.31 -17.36
N ASN A 442 -28.52 -3.99 -18.26
CA ASN A 442 -27.98 -4.62 -19.47
C ASN A 442 -26.72 -5.49 -19.24
N THR A 443 -26.58 -6.08 -18.07
CA THR A 443 -25.39 -6.87 -17.71
C THR A 443 -25.59 -8.33 -18.11
N MET A 444 -24.54 -8.92 -18.66
CA MET A 444 -24.50 -10.32 -19.10
C MET A 444 -23.69 -11.15 -18.10
N ILE A 445 -24.23 -12.30 -17.71
CA ILE A 445 -23.60 -13.28 -16.81
C ILE A 445 -23.59 -14.61 -17.56
N ASP A 446 -22.39 -15.15 -17.83
CA ASP A 446 -22.20 -16.40 -18.57
C ASP A 446 -22.96 -16.43 -19.93
N GLY A 447 -23.07 -15.27 -20.58
CA GLY A 447 -23.76 -15.10 -21.87
C GLY A 447 -25.27 -14.89 -21.78
N GLU A 448 -25.86 -14.90 -20.59
CA GLU A 448 -27.29 -14.64 -20.36
C GLU A 448 -27.52 -13.27 -19.71
N LYS A 449 -28.69 -12.66 -19.94
CA LYS A 449 -29.03 -11.39 -19.28
C LYS A 449 -29.19 -11.62 -17.79
N ALA A 450 -28.54 -10.77 -16.99
CA ALA A 450 -28.63 -10.80 -15.55
C ALA A 450 -30.08 -10.64 -15.07
N THR A 451 -30.42 -11.34 -14.01
CA THR A 451 -31.72 -11.33 -13.34
C THR A 451 -31.54 -11.04 -11.86
N THR A 452 -32.63 -10.77 -11.15
CA THR A 452 -32.59 -10.59 -9.68
C THR A 452 -32.10 -11.85 -8.94
N ALA A 453 -32.19 -13.03 -9.55
CA ALA A 453 -31.71 -14.29 -8.97
C ALA A 453 -30.17 -14.37 -8.89
N ASP A 454 -29.47 -13.58 -9.71
CA ASP A 454 -28.01 -13.53 -9.78
C ASP A 454 -27.40 -12.65 -8.68
N PHE A 455 -28.21 -11.87 -7.97
CA PHE A 455 -27.77 -10.91 -6.95
C PHE A 455 -28.36 -11.24 -5.57
N LYS A 456 -28.25 -12.50 -5.15
CA LYS A 456 -28.74 -12.95 -3.85
C LYS A 456 -27.96 -12.30 -2.71
N ILE A 457 -28.71 -11.70 -1.78
CA ILE A 457 -28.21 -11.18 -0.51
C ILE A 457 -27.94 -12.38 0.42
N GLY A 458 -26.76 -12.44 1.03
CA GLY A 458 -26.44 -13.45 2.04
C GLY A 458 -27.43 -13.43 3.22
N SER A 459 -27.52 -14.52 3.99
CA SER A 459 -28.38 -14.54 5.18
C SER A 459 -27.72 -13.75 6.33
N THR A 460 -28.30 -12.62 6.74
CA THR A 460 -27.69 -11.76 7.76
C THR A 460 -28.63 -11.54 8.94
N SER A 461 -28.12 -11.81 10.14
CA SER A 461 -28.88 -11.83 11.41
C SER A 461 -28.85 -10.50 12.18
N ALA A 462 -28.42 -9.40 11.57
CA ALA A 462 -28.50 -8.07 12.17
C ALA A 462 -28.33 -6.98 11.10
N LYS A 463 -29.43 -6.56 10.47
CA LYS A 463 -29.44 -5.41 9.57
C LYS A 463 -29.69 -4.14 10.38
N THR A 464 -28.76 -3.20 10.38
CA THR A 464 -29.02 -1.82 10.85
C THR A 464 -29.46 -0.90 9.69
N GLY A 465 -29.19 -1.27 8.43
CA GLY A 465 -29.64 -0.53 7.23
C GLY A 465 -30.27 -1.41 6.13
N THR A 466 -30.75 -0.77 5.06
CA THR A 466 -31.47 -1.42 3.95
C THR A 466 -30.54 -1.86 2.81
N VAL A 467 -30.94 -2.89 2.07
CA VAL A 467 -30.26 -3.34 0.84
C VAL A 467 -31.30 -3.42 -0.26
N GLU A 468 -31.12 -2.64 -1.31
CA GLU A 468 -31.99 -2.59 -2.49
C GLU A 468 -31.19 -2.99 -3.72
N VAL A 469 -31.73 -3.92 -4.51
CA VAL A 469 -31.13 -4.36 -5.77
C VAL A 469 -32.19 -4.26 -6.86
N THR A 470 -31.93 -3.41 -7.85
CA THR A 470 -32.79 -3.21 -9.03
C THR A 470 -32.05 -3.75 -10.24
N VAL A 471 -32.71 -4.64 -11.01
CA VAL A 471 -32.18 -5.17 -12.27
C VAL A 471 -33.11 -4.72 -13.40
N GLU A 472 -32.57 -3.95 -14.34
CA GLU A 472 -33.28 -3.34 -15.49
C GLU A 472 -32.90 -3.97 -16.83
#